data_AF-A0A8S2RKN1-F1
#
_entry.id   AF-A0A8S2RKN1-F1
#
_cell.length_a   1.000
_cell.length_b   1.000
_cell.length_c   1.000
_cell.angle_alpha   90.00
_cell.angle_beta   90.00
_cell.angle_gamma   90.00
#
_symmetry.space_group_name_H-M   'P 1'
#
loop_
_entity.id
_entity.type
_entity.pdbx_description
1 polymer ?
#
loop_
_entity_poly.entity_id
_entity_poly.type
_entity_poly.pdbx_seq_one_letter_code
_entity_poly.pdbx_strand_id
1 'polypeptide(L)'
;MFGTCTILLLFFLIDTISTAAVTTFPRATGNVTYTNARVLAQNEIFDGAMRRFDRGRGACKQQVEGGKADAVFILENGATLKNVIIGPDQAEGVHCQGSCNIINVWWEDVCE
;
A
#
# COMPACT_ATOMS: atom_id res chain seq x y z
N MET A 1 40.74 43.50 -11.87
CA MET A 1 40.14 42.23 -12.32
C MET A 1 39.04 41.86 -11.34
N PHE A 2 37.79 42.22 -11.63
CA PHE A 2 36.63 41.79 -10.85
C PHE A 2 36.03 40.59 -11.57
N GLY A 3 36.26 39.39 -11.02
CA GLY A 3 35.69 38.15 -11.52
C GLY A 3 34.22 38.07 -11.13
N THR A 4 33.33 38.17 -12.10
CA THR A 4 31.88 38.04 -11.89
C THR A 4 31.53 36.57 -11.60
N CYS A 5 31.05 36.37 -10.38
CA CYS A 5 30.48 35.16 -9.85
C CYS A 5 29.25 34.75 -10.68
N THR A 6 29.37 33.70 -11.50
CA THR A 6 28.25 33.12 -12.24
C THR A 6 27.70 31.94 -11.44
N ILE A 7 26.88 32.23 -10.43
CA ILE A 7 26.06 31.21 -9.77
C ILE A 7 24.95 30.86 -10.76
N LEU A 8 25.12 29.71 -11.43
CA LEU A 8 24.09 29.09 -12.24
C LEU A 8 22.97 28.64 -11.29
N LEU A 9 21.96 29.51 -11.11
CA LEU A 9 20.69 29.16 -10.50
C LEU A 9 20.02 28.09 -11.39
N LEU A 10 20.28 26.83 -11.06
CA LEU A 10 19.43 25.72 -11.44
C LEU A 10 18.10 25.91 -10.70
N PHE A 11 17.20 26.68 -11.31
CA PHE A 11 15.78 26.57 -11.03
C PHE A 11 15.40 25.13 -11.35
N PHE A 12 15.34 24.28 -10.32
CA PHE A 12 14.58 23.05 -10.40
C PHE A 12 13.15 23.48 -10.73
N LEU A 13 12.74 23.24 -11.97
CA LEU A 13 11.33 23.16 -12.34
C LEU A 13 10.77 22.06 -11.45
N ILE A 14 10.12 22.48 -10.36
CA ILE A 14 9.27 21.58 -9.60
C ILE A 14 8.07 21.39 -10.50
N ASP A 15 8.18 20.43 -11.43
CA ASP A 15 7.04 20.00 -12.23
C ASP A 15 6.00 19.51 -11.24
N THR A 16 4.96 20.31 -11.05
CA THR A 16 3.78 19.92 -10.30
C THR A 16 3.17 18.74 -11.03
N ILE A 17 3.49 17.53 -10.59
CA ILE A 17 2.87 16.30 -11.09
C ILE A 17 1.41 16.38 -10.67
N SER A 18 0.57 16.86 -11.57
CA SER A 18 -0.88 16.75 -11.45
C SER A 18 -1.24 15.29 -11.70
N THR A 19 -1.32 14.52 -10.61
CA THR A 19 -1.93 13.18 -10.65
C THR A 19 -3.39 13.37 -11.01
N ALA A 20 -3.75 12.98 -12.24
CA ALA A 20 -5.15 12.87 -12.63
C ALA A 20 -5.89 11.95 -11.66
N ALA A 21 -7.14 12.28 -11.34
CA ALA A 21 -7.98 11.39 -10.53
C ALA A 21 -8.09 10.03 -11.24
N VAL A 22 -7.81 8.96 -10.51
CA VAL A 22 -7.98 7.60 -11.01
C VAL A 22 -9.48 7.29 -11.01
N THR A 23 -10.07 7.16 -12.20
CA THR A 23 -11.51 6.91 -12.38
C THR A 23 -11.85 5.44 -12.62
N THR A 24 -10.83 4.58 -12.69
CA THR A 24 -11.00 3.15 -12.96
C THR A 24 -10.27 2.33 -11.89
N PHE A 25 -10.96 1.31 -11.38
CA PHE A 25 -10.35 0.38 -10.47
C PHE A 25 -9.26 -0.42 -11.20
N PRO A 26 -8.06 -0.61 -10.60
CA PRO A 26 -6.97 -1.28 -11.28
C PRO A 26 -7.23 -2.77 -11.49
N ARG A 27 -6.71 -3.32 -12.59
CA ARG A 27 -6.76 -4.76 -12.85
C ARG A 27 -5.64 -5.48 -12.09
N ALA A 28 -6.00 -6.51 -11.32
CA ALA A 28 -5.02 -7.36 -10.65
C ALA A 28 -4.10 -8.08 -11.67
N THR A 29 -2.80 -8.09 -11.38
CA THR A 29 -1.79 -8.81 -12.19
C THR A 29 -1.69 -10.29 -11.84
N GLY A 30 -2.26 -10.69 -10.71
CA GLY A 30 -2.36 -12.07 -10.22
C GLY A 30 -2.87 -12.10 -8.79
N ASN A 31 -3.12 -13.29 -8.25
CA ASN A 31 -3.68 -13.47 -6.91
C ASN A 31 -2.64 -14.12 -5.98
N VAL A 32 -2.73 -13.82 -4.69
CA VAL A 32 -1.96 -14.40 -3.60
C VAL A 32 -2.90 -14.58 -2.42
N THR A 33 -2.89 -15.75 -1.79
CA THR A 33 -3.66 -16.01 -0.59
C THR A 33 -2.71 -16.35 0.54
N TYR A 34 -2.81 -15.63 1.64
CA TYR A 34 -2.02 -15.91 2.83
C TYR A 34 -2.84 -16.68 3.85
N THR A 35 -2.26 -17.76 4.38
CA THR A 35 -2.87 -18.50 5.50
C THR A 35 -2.78 -17.72 6.82
N ASN A 36 -1.74 -16.90 6.98
CA ASN A 36 -1.47 -16.04 8.14
C ASN A 36 -1.18 -14.60 7.70
N ALA A 37 -1.24 -13.64 8.61
CA ALA A 37 -0.93 -12.25 8.28
C ALA A 37 0.49 -12.11 7.72
N ARG A 38 0.64 -11.35 6.63
CA ARG A 38 1.96 -10.99 6.10
C ARG A 38 2.51 -9.81 6.89
N VAL A 39 3.48 -10.08 7.76
CA VAL A 39 4.18 -9.05 8.52
C VAL A 39 5.26 -8.40 7.66
N LEU A 40 5.27 -7.07 7.62
CA LEU A 40 6.34 -6.26 7.05
C LEU A 40 7.13 -5.63 8.21
N ALA A 41 8.43 -5.85 8.25
CA ALA A 41 9.30 -5.37 9.30
C ALA A 41 9.46 -3.84 9.27
N GLN A 42 10.10 -3.29 10.30
CA GLN A 42 10.31 -1.85 10.44
C GLN A 42 11.04 -1.28 9.20
N ASN A 43 10.46 -0.24 8.58
CA ASN A 43 10.95 0.39 7.35
C ASN A 43 11.04 -0.55 6.12
N GLU A 44 10.47 -1.76 6.17
CA GLU A 44 10.42 -2.65 5.01
C GLU A 44 9.52 -2.05 3.92
N ILE A 45 9.93 -2.19 2.66
CA ILE A 45 9.13 -1.79 1.51
C ILE A 45 8.67 -3.05 0.79
N PHE A 46 7.35 -3.23 0.71
CA PHE A 46 6.72 -4.28 -0.06
C PHE A 46 6.01 -3.69 -1.29
N ASP A 47 6.47 -4.08 -2.47
CA ASP A 47 5.80 -3.81 -3.74
C ASP A 47 5.03 -5.05 -4.20
N GLY A 48 3.70 -4.96 -4.16
CA GLY A 48 2.83 -6.06 -4.58
C GLY A 48 2.67 -6.20 -6.09
N ALA A 49 3.27 -5.32 -6.90
CA ALA A 49 3.18 -5.32 -8.37
C ALA A 49 1.73 -5.39 -8.90
N MET A 50 0.80 -4.75 -8.20
CA MET A 50 -0.66 -4.76 -8.44
C MET A 50 -1.29 -6.16 -8.37
N ARG A 51 -0.73 -7.08 -7.57
CA ARG A 51 -1.38 -8.35 -7.26
C ARG A 51 -2.49 -8.16 -6.24
N ARG A 52 -3.48 -9.06 -6.29
CA ARG A 52 -4.54 -9.22 -5.29
C ARG A 52 -4.08 -10.10 -4.15
N PHE A 53 -4.36 -9.69 -2.92
CA PHE A 53 -4.02 -10.41 -1.69
C PHE A 53 -5.27 -10.63 -0.85
N ASP A 54 -5.44 -11.86 -0.36
CA ASP A 54 -6.58 -12.31 0.45
C ASP A 54 -6.12 -13.26 1.58
N ARG A 55 -7.02 -13.53 2.53
CA ARG A 55 -6.86 -14.56 3.57
C ARG A 55 -7.56 -15.88 3.24
N GLY A 56 -8.33 -15.92 2.15
CA GLY A 56 -8.92 -17.12 1.57
C GLY A 56 -10.45 -17.08 1.60
N ARG A 57 -11.08 -17.93 0.77
CA ARG A 57 -12.53 -17.85 0.53
C ARG A 57 -13.35 -17.87 1.83
N GLY A 58 -14.22 -16.88 1.98
CA GLY A 58 -15.11 -16.75 3.13
C GLY A 58 -14.36 -16.38 4.40
N ALA A 59 -13.18 -15.77 4.29
CA ALA A 59 -12.50 -15.15 5.41
C ALA A 59 -13.28 -13.94 5.93
N CYS A 60 -13.92 -13.18 5.04
CA CYS A 60 -14.90 -12.17 5.42
C CYS A 60 -16.25 -12.85 5.74
N LYS A 61 -16.55 -13.06 7.04
CA LYS A 61 -17.80 -13.68 7.49
C LYS A 61 -18.65 -12.69 8.27
N GLN A 62 -19.66 -12.13 7.61
CA GLN A 62 -20.72 -11.33 8.26
C GLN A 62 -20.21 -10.16 9.13
N GLN A 63 -19.02 -9.61 8.82
CA GLN A 63 -18.42 -8.47 9.54
C GLN A 63 -18.17 -8.79 11.03
N VAL A 64 -17.76 -10.02 11.33
CA VAL A 64 -17.33 -10.39 12.68
C VAL A 64 -15.87 -9.96 12.84
N GLU A 65 -15.69 -8.89 13.60
CA GLU A 65 -14.40 -8.34 14.03
C GLU A 65 -13.39 -9.43 14.39
N GLY A 66 -12.28 -9.42 13.66
CA GLY A 66 -11.11 -10.25 13.93
C GLY A 66 -10.12 -9.57 14.88
N GLY A 67 -8.96 -10.22 15.02
CA GLY A 67 -7.80 -9.59 15.64
C GLY A 67 -6.77 -9.22 14.57
N LYS A 68 -5.74 -8.46 14.95
CA LYS A 68 -4.60 -8.15 14.06
C LYS A 68 -3.96 -9.38 13.37
N ALA A 69 -4.08 -10.57 13.96
CA ALA A 69 -3.57 -11.81 13.38
C ALA A 69 -4.34 -12.27 12.13
N ASP A 70 -5.56 -11.76 11.95
CA ASP A 70 -6.45 -12.05 10.83
C ASP A 70 -6.21 -11.08 9.65
N ALA A 71 -5.41 -10.03 9.84
CA ALA A 71 -5.10 -9.03 8.80
C ALA A 71 -4.42 -9.63 7.58
N VAL A 72 -4.68 -9.12 6.37
CA VAL A 72 -3.87 -9.48 5.19
C VAL A 72 -2.42 -9.07 5.41
N PHE A 73 -2.21 -7.84 5.90
CA PHE A 73 -0.89 -7.30 6.20
C PHE A 73 -0.82 -6.66 7.60
N ILE A 74 0.31 -6.89 8.28
CA ILE A 74 0.70 -6.13 9.48
C ILE A 74 1.97 -5.36 9.15
N LEU A 75 1.93 -4.04 9.31
CA LEU A 75 3.01 -3.13 8.97
C LEU A 75 3.63 -2.61 10.26
N GLU A 76 4.87 -2.99 10.53
CA GLU A 76 5.64 -2.37 11.62
C GLU A 76 5.98 -0.91 11.27
N ASN A 77 6.44 -0.15 12.27
CA ASN A 77 6.69 1.28 12.12
C ASN A 77 7.61 1.61 10.90
N GLY A 78 7.25 2.61 10.12
CA GLY A 78 7.92 3.02 8.89
C GLY A 78 7.72 2.09 7.68
N ALA A 79 7.07 0.94 7.82
CA ALA A 79 6.88 0.01 6.71
C ALA A 79 6.01 0.64 5.60
N THR A 80 6.30 0.26 4.36
CA THR A 80 5.63 0.75 3.16
C THR A 80 4.99 -0.41 2.41
N LEU A 81 3.68 -0.34 2.23
CA LEU A 81 2.92 -1.22 1.36
C LEU A 81 2.55 -0.44 0.10
N LYS A 82 2.93 -0.96 -1.07
CA LYS A 82 2.60 -0.30 -2.34
C LYS A 82 2.19 -1.23 -3.45
N ASN A 83 1.39 -0.70 -4.38
CA ASN A 83 0.89 -1.39 -5.56
C ASN A 83 0.23 -2.73 -5.18
N VAL A 84 -0.77 -2.66 -4.31
CA VAL A 84 -1.43 -3.84 -3.73
C VAL A 84 -2.93 -3.70 -3.93
N ILE A 85 -3.57 -4.78 -4.31
CA ILE A 85 -5.03 -4.88 -4.28
C ILE A 85 -5.38 -5.83 -3.14
N ILE A 86 -6.23 -5.39 -2.23
CA ILE A 86 -6.79 -6.21 -1.18
C ILE A 86 -8.15 -6.73 -1.68
N GLY A 87 -8.29 -8.04 -1.73
CA GLY A 87 -9.48 -8.69 -2.25
C GLY A 87 -10.63 -8.74 -1.23
N PRO A 88 -11.81 -9.24 -1.65
CA PRO A 88 -13.00 -9.32 -0.81
C PRO A 88 -12.90 -10.37 0.30
N ASP A 89 -11.95 -11.29 0.20
CA ASP A 89 -11.72 -12.39 1.13
C ASP A 89 -10.59 -12.02 2.11
N GLN A 90 -10.54 -10.75 2.54
CA GLN A 90 -9.44 -10.22 3.36
C GLN A 90 -9.47 -10.65 4.83
N ALA A 91 -10.63 -11.09 5.36
CA ALA A 91 -10.94 -11.09 6.80
C ALA A 91 -10.72 -9.68 7.37
N GLU A 92 -9.50 -9.37 7.78
CA GLU A 92 -9.08 -8.06 8.27
C GLU A 92 -8.16 -7.41 7.23
N GLY A 93 -8.25 -6.09 7.06
CA GLY A 93 -7.52 -5.36 6.03
C GLY A 93 -6.01 -5.25 6.28
N VAL A 94 -5.57 -4.05 6.64
CA VAL A 94 -4.15 -3.72 6.84
C VAL A 94 -3.99 -3.02 8.19
N HIS A 95 -3.12 -3.57 9.04
CA HIS A 95 -2.87 -3.01 10.37
C HIS A 95 -1.48 -2.37 10.45
N CYS A 96 -1.41 -1.09 10.80
CA CYS A 96 -0.14 -0.42 11.08
C CYS A 96 0.16 -0.38 12.58
N GLN A 97 1.29 -0.95 13.00
CA GLN A 97 1.77 -0.96 14.39
C GLN A 97 2.61 0.30 14.72
N GLY A 98 2.26 1.43 14.12
CA GLY A 98 3.01 2.68 14.14
C GLY A 98 2.72 3.53 12.91
N SER A 99 3.60 4.47 12.58
CA SER A 99 3.51 5.17 11.29
C SER A 99 3.78 4.18 10.16
N CYS A 100 3.03 4.27 9.07
CA CYS A 100 3.22 3.41 7.90
C CYS A 100 2.91 4.19 6.62
N ASN A 101 3.38 3.68 5.48
CA ASN A 101 3.12 4.26 4.18
C ASN A 101 2.23 3.32 3.37
N ILE A 102 1.09 3.80 2.91
CA ILE A 102 0.15 3.09 2.03
C ILE A 102 0.13 3.85 0.71
N ILE A 103 0.68 3.25 -0.35
CA ILE A 103 0.90 3.93 -1.64
C ILE A 103 0.29 3.11 -2.77
N ASN A 104 -0.74 3.63 -3.44
CA ASN A 104 -1.40 2.91 -4.53
C ASN A 104 -1.91 1.52 -4.06
N VAL A 105 -2.61 1.51 -2.92
CA VAL A 105 -3.27 0.32 -2.36
C VAL A 105 -4.78 0.47 -2.51
N TRP A 106 -5.43 -0.61 -2.93
CA TRP A 106 -6.83 -0.61 -3.33
C TRP A 106 -7.58 -1.72 -2.60
N TRP A 107 -8.81 -1.46 -2.17
CA TRP A 107 -9.69 -2.46 -1.57
C TRP A 107 -10.84 -2.73 -2.54
N GLU A 108 -11.00 -3.98 -2.97
CA GLU A 108 -12.10 -4.39 -3.85
C GLU A 108 -13.43 -4.40 -3.09
N ASP A 109 -13.39 -4.87 -1.85
CA ASP A 109 -14.50 -4.85 -0.91
C ASP A 109 -13.91 -4.75 0.50
N VAL A 110 -14.43 -3.84 1.32
CA VAL A 110 -13.91 -3.64 2.67
C VAL A 110 -14.61 -4.62 3.61
N CYS A 111 -13.80 -5.28 4.44
CA CYS A 111 -14.24 -6.17 5.51
C CYS A 111 -13.61 -5.77 6.85
N GLU A 112 -14.22 -6.22 7.94
CA GLU A 112 -13.83 -6.05 9.34
C GLU A 112 -14.12 -7.38 10.06
#